data_AF-C5BN38-F1
#
_entry.id   AF-C5BN38-F1
#
_cell.length_a   1.000
_cell.length_b   1.000
_cell.length_c   1.000
_cell.angle_alpha   90.00
_cell.angle_beta   90.00
_cell.angle_gamma   90.00
#
_symmetry.space_group_name_H-M   'P 1'
#
loop_
_entity.id
_entity.type
_entity.pdbx_description
1 polymer ?
#
loop_
_entity_poly.entity_id
_entity_poly.type
_entity_poly.pdbx_seq_one_letter_code
_entity_poly.pdbx_strand_id
1 'polypeptide(L)'
;MEISSSAVTGAMRIGVQVVSSDRLAVLEIYHQVRNRFGTEFESEIPKKASSEETIKQKTRLQDILIEVSLVNIGGSRAENINLAISGDLRRNLPRESSGDLFDVIIPQLAPGQSRFLFKFDEFDLNEYPEGGGTPTGIKNESFTIHIEYDSGIGIINWLISRWSKLRGRRRFHDEYAFFPKLVTGELPPAGYAP
;
A
#
# COMPACT_ATOMS: atom_id res chain seq x y z
N MET A 1 -6.20 6.87 27.58
CA MET A 1 -5.02 6.11 28.06
C MET A 1 -5.24 4.68 27.55
N GLU A 2 -4.49 4.08 26.64
CA GLU A 2 -3.12 4.29 26.15
C GLU A 2 -3.13 4.19 24.62
N ILE A 3 -2.51 5.15 23.92
CA ILE A 3 -2.30 5.02 22.47
C ILE A 3 -1.20 3.98 22.31
N SER A 4 -1.55 2.77 21.87
CA SER A 4 -0.62 1.66 21.66
C SER A 4 0.52 2.06 20.73
N SER A 5 1.64 2.45 21.33
CA SER A 5 2.90 2.81 20.67
C SER A 5 3.58 1.62 19.96
N SER A 6 2.98 0.43 19.98
CA SER A 6 3.51 -0.80 19.38
C SER A 6 3.16 -1.00 17.89
N ALA A 7 2.06 -0.40 17.40
CA ALA A 7 1.68 -0.50 15.98
C ALA A 7 2.36 0.58 15.12
N VAL A 8 2.65 1.73 15.71
CA VAL A 8 3.38 2.84 15.05
C VAL A 8 4.86 2.50 14.89
N THR A 9 5.40 1.61 15.74
CA THR A 9 6.83 1.28 15.77
C THR A 9 7.31 0.42 14.61
N GLY A 10 6.46 -0.35 13.93
CA GLY A 10 6.87 -1.16 12.77
C GLY A 10 7.22 -0.31 11.54
N ALA A 11 6.32 0.62 11.17
CA ALA A 11 6.57 1.59 10.10
C ALA A 11 7.61 2.64 10.51
N MET A 12 7.64 3.06 11.80
CA MET A 12 8.66 3.98 12.31
C MET A 12 10.06 3.36 12.43
N ARG A 13 10.24 2.06 12.68
CA ARG A 13 11.58 1.46 12.76
C ARG A 13 12.28 1.45 11.40
N ILE A 14 11.53 1.25 10.31
CA ILE A 14 12.03 1.48 8.96
C ILE A 14 12.26 2.99 8.75
N GLY A 15 11.34 3.85 9.22
CA GLY A 15 11.47 5.31 9.14
C GLY A 15 12.65 5.95 9.91
N VAL A 16 13.23 5.30 10.93
CA VAL A 16 14.36 5.86 11.70
C VAL A 16 15.71 5.35 11.21
N GLN A 17 15.77 4.17 10.57
CA GLN A 17 17.04 3.55 10.18
C GLN A 17 17.39 3.74 8.69
N VAL A 18 16.44 4.20 7.88
CA VAL A 18 16.64 4.49 6.45
C VAL A 18 16.62 6.01 6.17
N VAL A 19 17.25 6.81 7.03
CA VAL A 19 17.85 8.06 6.55
C VAL A 19 19.24 7.65 6.09
N SER A 20 19.32 7.21 4.83
CA SER A 20 20.58 6.78 4.26
C SER A 20 21.58 7.95 4.26
N SER A 21 22.88 7.66 4.28
CA SER A 21 23.94 8.65 4.09
C SER A 21 23.94 9.30 2.70
N ASP A 22 22.98 8.98 1.84
CA ASP A 22 22.89 9.52 0.49
C ASP A 22 22.57 11.00 0.53
N ARG A 23 23.36 11.77 -0.22
CA ARG A 23 23.16 13.21 -0.37
C ARG A 23 22.02 13.55 -1.33
N LEU A 24 21.43 12.56 -2.00
CA LEU A 24 20.40 12.72 -3.01
C LEU A 24 19.04 12.25 -2.50
N ALA A 25 17.99 12.62 -3.22
CA ALA A 25 16.63 12.17 -2.95
C ALA A 25 16.50 10.75 -3.48
N VAL A 26 15.88 9.87 -2.69
CA VAL A 26 15.63 8.48 -3.06
C VAL A 26 14.21 8.17 -2.63
N LEU A 27 13.33 7.96 -3.60
CA LEU A 27 11.94 7.57 -3.36
C LEU A 27 11.81 6.08 -3.50
N GLU A 28 11.12 5.45 -2.55
CA GLU A 28 10.85 4.01 -2.57
C GLU A 28 9.41 3.75 -2.14
N ILE A 29 8.80 2.71 -2.70
CA ILE A 29 7.47 2.27 -2.34
C ILE A 29 7.57 1.11 -1.35
N TYR A 30 6.90 1.29 -0.22
CA TYR A 30 6.73 0.26 0.80
C TYR A 30 5.28 -0.21 0.80
N HIS A 31 5.09 -1.51 0.92
CA HIS A 31 3.79 -2.07 1.22
C HIS A 31 3.81 -2.77 2.58
N GLN A 32 2.71 -2.66 3.32
CA GLN A 32 2.52 -3.33 4.59
C GLN A 32 1.31 -4.24 4.50
N VAL A 33 1.51 -5.54 4.75
CA VAL A 33 0.42 -6.50 4.93
C VAL A 33 -0.01 -6.46 6.39
N ARG A 34 -1.29 -6.20 6.63
CA ARG A 34 -1.92 -6.27 7.94
C ARG A 34 -2.96 -7.37 7.92
N ASN A 35 -2.84 -8.27 8.89
CA ASN A 35 -3.81 -9.33 9.14
C ASN A 35 -4.52 -9.02 10.46
N ARG A 36 -5.82 -8.76 10.43
CA ARG A 36 -6.61 -8.39 11.61
C ARG A 36 -7.79 -9.32 11.76
N PHE A 37 -8.17 -9.66 13.00
CA PHE A 37 -9.48 -10.23 13.26
C PHE A 37 -10.47 -9.13 13.64
N GLY A 38 -11.63 -9.15 12.98
CA GLY A 38 -12.78 -8.34 13.35
C GLY A 38 -13.42 -8.82 14.66
N THR A 39 -14.45 -8.08 15.09
CA THR A 39 -15.16 -8.35 16.34
C THR A 39 -15.79 -9.74 16.34
N GLU A 40 -15.72 -10.44 17.48
CA GLU A 40 -16.47 -11.68 17.67
C GLU A 40 -17.97 -11.41 17.57
N PHE A 41 -18.67 -12.23 16.80
CA PHE A 41 -20.12 -12.30 16.88
C PHE A 41 -20.56 -13.74 17.14
N GLU A 42 -21.62 -13.86 17.94
CA GLU A 42 -22.28 -15.13 18.22
C GLU A 42 -23.46 -15.26 17.26
N SER A 43 -23.52 -16.35 16.51
CA SER A 43 -24.71 -16.75 15.77
C SER A 43 -25.29 -18.02 16.40
N GLU A 44 -26.62 -18.06 16.52
CA GLU A 44 -27.32 -19.26 16.93
C GLU A 44 -27.67 -20.09 15.69
N ILE A 45 -27.16 -21.32 15.64
CA ILE A 45 -27.38 -22.24 14.52
C ILE A 45 -28.16 -23.44 15.03
N PRO A 46 -29.23 -23.88 14.35
CA PRO A 46 -29.99 -25.05 14.77
C PRO A 46 -29.11 -26.31 14.69
N LYS A 47 -29.09 -27.10 15.76
CA LYS A 47 -28.26 -28.31 15.91
C LYS A 47 -28.62 -29.41 14.90
N LYS A 48 -29.85 -29.41 14.39
CA LYS A 48 -30.38 -30.17 13.24
C LYS A 48 -31.49 -29.37 12.58
N ALA A 49 -31.77 -29.65 11.30
CA ALA A 49 -32.81 -28.99 10.50
C ALA A 49 -34.25 -29.04 11.09
N SER A 50 -34.48 -29.73 12.22
CA SER A 50 -35.79 -29.82 12.88
C SER A 50 -35.74 -29.80 14.42
N SER A 51 -34.66 -29.31 15.04
CA SER A 51 -34.56 -29.23 16.51
C SER A 51 -34.67 -27.80 17.02
N GLU A 52 -35.45 -27.58 18.09
CA GLU A 52 -35.50 -26.31 18.85
C GLU A 52 -34.19 -26.00 19.61
N GLU A 53 -33.25 -26.97 19.67
CA GLU A 53 -31.93 -26.76 20.23
C GLU A 53 -31.03 -25.95 19.27
N THR A 54 -30.64 -24.74 19.69
CA THR A 54 -29.63 -23.91 19.02
C THR A 54 -28.25 -24.11 19.65
N ILE A 55 -27.21 -24.09 18.82
CA ILE A 55 -25.80 -24.02 19.24
C ILE A 55 -25.33 -22.60 18.98
N LYS A 56 -24.69 -21.99 19.99
CA LYS A 56 -23.99 -20.71 19.84
C LYS A 56 -22.65 -20.95 19.15
N GLN A 57 -22.54 -20.51 17.90
CA GLN A 57 -21.28 -20.50 17.17
C GLN A 57 -20.65 -19.11 17.26
N LYS A 58 -19.44 -19.05 17.81
CA LYS A 58 -18.59 -17.86 17.77
C LYS A 58 -17.83 -17.84 16.45
N THR A 59 -18.00 -16.76 15.69
CA THR A 59 -17.28 -16.55 14.43
C THR A 59 -16.57 -15.20 14.47
N ARG A 60 -15.39 -15.13 13.84
CA ARG A 60 -14.63 -13.90 13.60
C ARG A 60 -14.32 -13.80 12.12
N LEU A 61 -14.44 -12.60 11.57
CA LEU A 61 -13.96 -12.31 10.22
C LEU A 61 -12.48 -11.95 10.29
N GLN A 62 -11.71 -12.43 9.33
CA GLN A 62 -10.31 -12.07 9.15
C GLN A 62 -10.23 -11.03 8.04
N ASP A 63 -9.65 -9.88 8.34
CA ASP A 63 -9.47 -8.78 7.40
C ASP A 63 -7.99 -8.69 7.02
N ILE A 64 -7.70 -8.99 5.75
CA ILE A 64 -6.38 -8.79 5.16
C ILE A 64 -6.37 -7.43 4.45
N LEU A 65 -5.45 -6.56 4.86
CA LEU A 65 -5.29 -5.22 4.31
C LEU A 65 -3.85 -5.03 3.84
N ILE A 66 -3.67 -4.56 2.62
CA ILE A 66 -2.38 -4.18 2.07
C ILE A 66 -2.35 -2.68 1.92
N GLU A 67 -1.47 -2.01 2.64
CA GLU A 67 -1.29 -0.57 2.60
C GLU A 67 -0.03 -0.24 1.81
N VAL A 68 -0.15 0.59 0.76
CA VAL A 68 0.98 0.99 -0.10
C VAL A 68 1.28 2.47 0.13
N SER A 69 2.55 2.77 0.44
CA SER A 69 3.03 4.12 0.74
C SER A 69 4.33 4.43 0.01
N LEU A 70 4.47 5.67 -0.44
CA LEU A 70 5.69 6.25 -0.97
C LEU A 70 6.50 6.86 0.18
N VAL A 71 7.81 6.62 0.24
CA VAL A 71 8.69 7.17 1.27
C VAL A 71 9.92 7.78 0.61
N ASN A 72 10.33 8.97 1.05
CA ASN A 72 11.65 9.50 0.72
C ASN A 72 12.68 9.01 1.74
N ILE A 73 13.49 8.04 1.34
CA ILE A 73 14.56 7.45 2.16
C ILE A 73 15.94 8.09 1.91
N GLY A 74 16.01 9.01 0.95
CA GLY A 74 17.24 9.75 0.65
C GLY A 74 17.48 10.92 1.61
N GLY A 75 18.71 11.43 1.65
CA GLY A 75 19.09 12.55 2.51
C GLY A 75 18.77 13.94 1.94
N SER A 76 18.07 14.03 0.80
CA SER A 76 17.58 15.31 0.26
C SER A 76 16.11 15.25 -0.15
N ARG A 77 15.44 16.41 -0.22
CA ARG A 77 14.04 16.49 -0.66
C ARG A 77 13.88 16.07 -2.12
N ALA A 78 12.82 15.31 -2.39
CA ALA A 78 12.35 15.07 -3.75
C ALA A 78 11.38 16.19 -4.16
N GLU A 79 11.38 16.57 -5.44
CA GLU A 79 10.51 17.59 -6.02
C GLU A 79 9.83 17.06 -7.30
N ASN A 80 8.69 17.66 -7.67
CA ASN A 80 7.94 17.38 -8.90
C ASN A 80 7.65 15.89 -9.15
N ILE A 81 7.26 15.18 -8.09
CA ILE A 81 7.07 13.74 -8.13
C ILE A 81 5.81 13.43 -8.94
N ASN A 82 5.95 12.54 -9.91
CA ASN A 82 4.87 12.02 -10.72
C ASN A 82 4.78 10.52 -10.52
N LEU A 83 3.57 10.05 -10.28
CA LEU A 83 3.28 8.64 -10.08
C LEU A 83 2.40 8.19 -11.23
N ALA A 84 2.76 7.08 -11.87
CA ALA A 84 1.89 6.42 -12.84
C ALA A 84 1.72 4.96 -12.42
N ILE A 85 0.52 4.41 -12.64
CA ILE A 85 0.23 3.00 -12.39
C ILE A 85 -0.06 2.30 -13.72
N SER A 86 0.58 1.15 -13.93
CA SER A 86 0.39 0.31 -15.10
C SER A 86 0.12 -1.14 -14.67
N GLY A 87 -0.39 -1.96 -15.59
CA GLY A 87 -0.69 -3.36 -15.36
C GLY A 87 -2.19 -3.68 -15.36
N ASP A 88 -2.49 -4.97 -15.20
CA ASP A 88 -3.82 -5.52 -15.38
C ASP A 88 -4.56 -5.73 -14.06
N LEU A 89 -3.88 -5.57 -12.92
CA LEU A 89 -4.54 -5.68 -11.62
C LEU A 89 -5.52 -4.53 -11.42
N ARG A 90 -6.81 -4.82 -11.61
CA ARG A 90 -7.90 -3.88 -11.39
C ARG A 90 -8.63 -4.20 -10.11
N ARG A 91 -9.10 -3.16 -9.42
CA ARG A 91 -10.06 -3.32 -8.33
C ARG A 91 -11.40 -3.78 -8.89
N ASN A 92 -12.14 -4.52 -8.08
CA ASN A 92 -13.49 -4.93 -8.44
C ASN A 92 -14.44 -3.73 -8.36
N LEU A 93 -15.49 -3.76 -9.19
CA LEU A 93 -16.60 -2.81 -9.13
C LEU A 93 -17.14 -2.69 -7.69
N PRO A 94 -17.43 -1.49 -7.17
CA PRO A 94 -17.40 -0.16 -7.81
C PRO A 94 -16.13 0.67 -7.47
N ARG A 95 -15.01 0.02 -7.12
CA ARG A 95 -13.81 0.67 -6.57
C ARG A 95 -12.67 0.75 -7.57
N GLU A 96 -12.93 0.83 -8.87
CA GLU A 96 -11.92 0.67 -9.92
C GLU A 96 -10.79 1.71 -9.86
N SER A 97 -11.03 2.89 -9.29
CA SER A 97 -10.00 3.92 -9.14
C SER A 97 -8.93 3.51 -8.11
N SER A 98 -7.66 3.68 -8.49
CA SER A 98 -6.50 3.46 -7.63
C SER A 98 -6.20 4.64 -6.70
N GLY A 99 -7.01 5.70 -6.73
CA GLY A 99 -6.89 6.91 -5.93
C GLY A 99 -6.41 8.13 -6.71
N ASP A 100 -6.53 9.32 -6.11
CA ASP A 100 -6.38 10.60 -6.82
C ASP A 100 -4.93 11.04 -7.03
N LEU A 101 -3.95 10.31 -6.51
CA LEU A 101 -2.53 10.70 -6.52
C LEU A 101 -1.76 10.33 -7.80
N PHE A 102 -2.31 9.46 -8.66
CA PHE A 102 -1.65 9.03 -9.90
C PHE A 102 -1.82 10.01 -11.07
N ASP A 103 -2.70 11.01 -10.93
CA ASP A 103 -2.93 12.04 -11.95
C ASP A 103 -2.44 13.43 -11.51
N VAL A 104 -1.68 13.51 -10.41
CA VAL A 104 -1.26 14.76 -9.78
C VAL A 104 0.24 14.79 -9.53
N ILE A 105 0.86 15.94 -9.79
CA ILE A 105 2.25 16.20 -9.45
C ILE A 105 2.34 16.53 -7.95
N ILE A 106 3.05 15.72 -7.17
CA ILE A 106 3.35 16.01 -5.77
C ILE A 106 4.52 17.00 -5.75
N PRO A 107 4.34 18.23 -5.26
CA PRO A 107 5.37 19.28 -5.42
C PRO A 107 6.68 18.96 -4.72
N GLN A 108 6.61 18.37 -3.52
CA GLN A 108 7.79 18.02 -2.73
C GLN A 108 7.52 16.92 -1.71
N LEU A 109 8.57 16.15 -1.39
CA LEU A 109 8.59 15.17 -0.31
C LEU A 109 9.93 15.27 0.45
N ALA A 110 9.89 15.64 1.73
CA ALA A 110 11.09 15.81 2.55
C ALA A 110 11.73 14.45 2.92
N PRO A 111 13.03 14.40 3.25
CA PRO A 111 13.68 13.20 3.79
C PRO A 111 12.91 12.62 4.98
N GLY A 112 12.71 11.30 4.99
CA GLY A 112 11.96 10.57 6.01
C GLY A 112 10.43 10.77 5.95
N GLN A 113 9.93 11.61 5.05
CA GLN A 113 8.49 11.82 4.88
C GLN A 113 7.89 10.68 4.07
N SER A 114 6.73 10.19 4.52
CA SER A 114 5.92 9.21 3.81
C SER A 114 4.61 9.82 3.29
N ARG A 115 4.07 9.21 2.23
CA ARG A 115 2.76 9.50 1.66
C ARG A 115 2.03 8.19 1.40
N PHE A 116 0.86 8.05 2.01
CA PHE A 116 -0.07 6.98 1.68
C PHE A 116 -0.54 7.14 0.24
N LEU A 117 -0.44 6.07 -0.56
CA LEU A 117 -0.94 6.05 -1.93
C LEU A 117 -2.34 5.46 -1.96
N PHE A 118 -2.46 4.21 -1.54
CA PHE A 118 -3.73 3.50 -1.49
C PHE A 118 -3.65 2.24 -0.63
N LYS A 119 -4.82 1.61 -0.44
CA LYS A 119 -4.94 0.31 0.21
C LYS A 119 -5.69 -0.68 -0.68
N PHE A 120 -5.37 -1.95 -0.56
CA PHE A 120 -6.19 -3.07 -1.02
C PHE A 120 -6.73 -3.82 0.18
N ASP A 121 -7.94 -4.33 0.05
CA ASP A 121 -8.48 -5.34 0.95
C ASP A 121 -8.63 -6.70 0.24
N GLU A 122 -9.08 -7.70 0.97
CA GLU A 122 -9.32 -9.04 0.44
C GLU A 122 -10.23 -9.04 -0.80
N PHE A 123 -11.25 -8.17 -0.85
CA PHE A 123 -12.15 -8.08 -2.00
C PHE A 123 -11.44 -7.59 -3.26
N ASP A 124 -10.39 -6.80 -3.13
CA ASP A 124 -9.64 -6.33 -4.29
C ASP A 124 -8.66 -7.39 -4.83
N LEU A 125 -8.19 -8.28 -3.95
CA LEU A 125 -7.23 -9.35 -4.28
C LEU A 125 -7.90 -10.59 -4.87
N ASN A 126 -9.18 -10.79 -4.59
CA ASN A 126 -9.93 -11.97 -5.02
C ASN A 126 -10.66 -11.76 -6.34
N GLU A 127 -10.79 -12.85 -7.10
CA GLU A 127 -11.67 -12.99 -8.25
C GLU A 127 -13.06 -13.45 -7.78
N TYR A 128 -14.12 -12.90 -8.38
CA TYR A 128 -15.50 -13.23 -8.07
C TYR A 128 -16.24 -13.64 -9.34
N PRO A 129 -17.20 -14.59 -9.25
CA PRO A 129 -18.02 -14.98 -10.39
C PRO A 129 -18.96 -13.85 -10.84
N GLU A 130 -19.38 -13.87 -12.10
CA GLU A 130 -20.38 -12.93 -12.63
C GLU A 130 -21.69 -13.04 -11.83
N GLY A 131 -22.10 -11.96 -11.18
CA GLY A 131 -23.27 -11.93 -10.28
C GLY A 131 -22.93 -11.90 -8.79
N GLY A 132 -21.65 -11.96 -8.42
CA GLY A 132 -21.18 -11.93 -7.04
C GLY A 132 -21.31 -13.28 -6.33
N GLY A 133 -20.73 -13.39 -5.13
CA GLY A 133 -20.74 -14.63 -4.36
C GLY A 133 -19.41 -14.92 -3.68
N THR A 134 -19.10 -16.20 -3.49
CA THR A 134 -17.83 -16.65 -2.92
C THR A 134 -16.69 -16.44 -3.93
N PRO A 135 -15.49 -16.07 -3.47
CA PRO A 135 -14.35 -15.87 -4.36
C PRO A 135 -13.95 -17.17 -5.07
N THR A 136 -13.66 -17.11 -6.37
CA THR A 136 -13.20 -18.25 -7.19
C THR A 136 -11.71 -18.51 -7.02
N GLY A 137 -10.95 -17.49 -6.63
CA GLY A 137 -9.52 -17.56 -6.45
C GLY A 137 -8.92 -16.19 -6.19
N ILE A 138 -7.59 -16.14 -6.14
CA ILE A 138 -6.80 -14.91 -6.05
C ILE A 138 -6.40 -14.47 -7.45
N LYS A 139 -6.48 -13.16 -7.69
CA LYS A 139 -6.06 -12.52 -8.93
C LYS A 139 -4.62 -12.85 -9.29
N ASN A 140 -4.43 -13.22 -10.55
CA ASN A 140 -3.13 -13.53 -11.12
C ASN A 140 -2.42 -12.29 -11.67
N GLU A 141 -3.13 -11.18 -11.82
CA GLU A 141 -2.65 -9.94 -12.39
C GLU A 141 -1.73 -9.19 -11.42
N SER A 142 -0.94 -8.27 -11.96
CA SER A 142 -0.03 -7.41 -11.21
C SER A 142 -0.22 -5.95 -11.60
N PHE A 143 0.27 -5.04 -10.76
CA PHE A 143 0.48 -3.66 -11.15
C PHE A 143 1.93 -3.25 -10.93
N THR A 144 2.36 -2.23 -11.66
CA THR A 144 3.63 -1.55 -11.48
C THR A 144 3.37 -0.07 -11.24
N ILE A 145 3.97 0.49 -10.20
CA ILE A 145 3.99 1.93 -9.96
C ILE A 145 5.31 2.46 -10.49
N HIS A 146 5.23 3.39 -11.43
CA HIS A 146 6.35 4.15 -11.95
C HIS A 146 6.43 5.48 -11.20
N ILE A 147 7.62 5.79 -10.71
CA ILE A 147 7.91 7.00 -9.94
C ILE A 147 8.91 7.81 -10.75
N GLU A 148 8.53 9.01 -11.15
CA GLU A 148 9.46 9.96 -11.76
C GLU A 148 9.59 11.21 -10.90
N TYR A 149 10.81 11.63 -10.59
CA TYR A 149 11.03 12.77 -9.70
C TYR A 149 12.35 13.50 -9.96
N ASP A 150 12.46 14.69 -9.39
CA ASP A 150 13.69 15.47 -9.32
C ASP A 150 14.25 15.45 -7.90
N SER A 151 15.57 15.44 -7.76
CA SER A 151 16.23 15.74 -6.48
C SER A 151 16.30 17.26 -6.30
N GLY A 152 16.12 17.72 -5.06
CA GLY A 152 16.13 19.14 -4.71
C GLY A 152 17.35 19.90 -5.22
N ILE A 153 17.22 21.23 -5.29
CA ILE A 153 18.22 22.12 -5.90
C ILE A 153 19.52 22.15 -5.07
N GLY A 154 20.46 21.25 -5.38
CA GLY A 154 21.87 21.37 -5.03
C GLY A 154 22.65 22.21 -6.06
N ILE A 155 23.86 22.66 -5.73
CA ILE A 155 24.73 23.49 -6.60
C ILE A 155 24.95 22.82 -7.99
N ILE A 156 25.14 21.50 -8.00
CA ILE A 156 25.29 20.70 -9.23
C ILE A 156 23.96 20.66 -10.02
N ASN A 157 22.84 20.49 -9.33
CA ASN A 157 21.52 20.48 -9.97
C ASN A 157 21.16 21.83 -10.58
N TRP A 158 21.54 22.94 -9.92
CA TRP A 158 21.43 24.29 -10.43
C TRP A 158 22.28 24.51 -11.69
N LEU A 159 23.54 24.07 -11.69
CA LEU A 159 24.41 24.15 -12.87
C LEU A 159 23.85 23.38 -14.08
N ILE A 160 23.32 22.17 -13.86
CA ILE A 160 22.74 21.35 -14.92
C ILE A 160 21.38 21.92 -15.38
N SER A 161 20.61 22.55 -14.48
CA SER A 161 19.33 23.20 -14.83
C SER A 161 19.46 24.39 -15.78
N ARG A 162 20.67 24.97 -15.89
CA ARG A 162 20.98 26.04 -16.85
C ARG A 162 21.07 25.56 -18.31
N TRP A 163 21.26 24.27 -18.54
CA TRP A 163 21.36 23.73 -19.89
C TRP A 163 19.95 23.37 -20.38
N SER A 164 19.36 24.21 -21.24
CA SER A 164 17.97 24.08 -21.71
C SER A 164 17.66 22.72 -22.36
N LYS A 165 18.66 22.04 -22.94
CA LYS A 165 18.52 20.67 -23.49
C LYS A 165 18.30 19.58 -22.44
N LEU A 166 18.65 19.84 -21.19
CA LEU A 166 18.48 18.93 -20.04
C LEU A 166 17.34 19.37 -19.12
N ARG A 167 16.69 20.50 -19.43
CA ARG A 167 15.59 21.08 -18.67
C ARG A 167 14.30 20.39 -19.09
N GLY A 168 13.80 19.49 -18.24
CA GLY A 168 12.56 18.72 -18.49
C GLY A 168 12.71 17.20 -18.47
N ARG A 169 13.93 16.65 -18.35
CA ARG A 169 14.11 15.24 -18.00
C ARG A 169 14.04 15.11 -16.49
N ARG A 170 12.92 14.56 -15.98
CA ARG A 170 12.85 14.06 -14.60
C ARG A 170 14.03 13.11 -14.40
N ARG A 171 14.87 13.41 -13.41
CA ARG A 171 16.24 12.85 -13.37
C ARG A 171 16.28 11.45 -12.78
N PHE A 172 15.29 11.11 -11.99
CA PHE A 172 15.21 9.84 -11.29
C PHE A 172 13.92 9.15 -11.68
N HIS A 173 14.07 7.86 -11.95
CA HIS A 173 13.01 6.93 -12.30
C HIS A 173 13.17 5.71 -11.41
N ASP A 174 12.07 5.26 -10.82
CA ASP A 174 12.03 4.02 -10.07
C ASP A 174 10.71 3.28 -10.33
N GLU A 175 10.75 1.96 -10.17
CA GLU A 175 9.62 1.08 -10.47
C GLU A 175 9.40 0.10 -9.34
N TYR A 176 8.13 -0.02 -8.94
CA TYR A 176 7.70 -0.97 -7.94
C TYR A 176 6.62 -1.88 -8.50
N ALA A 177 6.91 -3.18 -8.59
CA ALA A 177 5.96 -4.18 -9.05
C ALA A 177 5.34 -4.94 -7.87
N PHE A 178 4.02 -5.14 -7.92
CA PHE A 178 3.29 -5.90 -6.91
C PHE A 178 2.50 -7.05 -7.53
N PHE A 179 2.57 -8.20 -6.86
CA PHE A 179 1.86 -9.43 -7.25
C PHE A 179 1.02 -9.91 -6.05
N PRO A 180 -0.32 -9.98 -6.17
CA PRO A 180 -1.21 -10.45 -5.10
C PRO A 180 -0.81 -11.79 -4.48
N LYS A 181 -0.32 -12.73 -5.32
CA LYS A 181 0.15 -14.05 -4.89
C LYS A 181 1.23 -14.01 -3.81
N LEU A 182 2.07 -12.98 -3.80
CA LEU A 182 3.13 -12.84 -2.79
C LEU A 182 2.58 -12.64 -1.38
N VAL A 183 1.36 -12.11 -1.25
CA VAL A 183 0.74 -11.82 0.05
C VAL A 183 0.01 -13.03 0.62
N THR A 184 -0.26 -14.04 -0.21
CA THR A 184 -1.12 -15.19 0.15
C THR A 184 -0.37 -16.39 0.73
N GLY A 185 0.93 -16.24 0.98
CA GLY A 185 1.75 -17.21 1.72
C GLY A 185 1.53 -17.12 3.23
N GLU A 186 2.60 -17.20 4.02
CA GLU A 186 2.53 -16.99 5.48
C GLU A 186 2.11 -15.55 5.79
N LEU A 187 0.82 -15.35 6.05
CA LEU A 187 0.30 -14.08 6.54
C LEU A 187 0.97 -13.75 7.88
N PRO A 188 1.24 -12.46 8.16
CA PRO A 188 1.69 -12.08 9.49
C PRO A 188 0.67 -12.55 10.54
N PRO A 189 1.13 -12.82 11.78
CA PRO A 189 0.24 -13.26 12.85
C PRO A 189 -0.91 -12.26 12.99
N ALA A 190 -2.13 -12.79 13.06
CA ALA A 190 -3.31 -11.95 13.11
C ALA A 190 -3.32 -11.11 14.39
N GLY A 191 -3.37 -9.80 14.21
CA GLY A 191 -3.54 -8.85 15.30
C GLY A 191 -5.02 -8.69 15.66
N TYR A 192 -5.29 -8.26 16.88
CA TYR A 192 -6.62 -7.82 17.27
C TYR A 192 -6.90 -6.43 16.68
N ALA A 193 -8.07 -6.24 16.06
CA ALA A 193 -8.57 -4.91 15.79
C ALA A 193 -8.86 -4.22 17.15
N PRO A 194 -8.36 -3.00 17.39
CA PRO A 194 -8.67 -2.23 18.60
C PRO A 194 -10.12 -1.77 18.66
#